data_AF-G4ZYT1-F1
#
_entry.id   AF-G4ZYT1-F1
#
_cell.length_a   1.000
_cell.length_b   1.000
_cell.length_c   1.000
_cell.angle_alpha   90.00
_cell.angle_beta   90.00
_cell.angle_gamma   90.00
#
_symmetry.space_group_name_H-M   'P 1'
#
loop_
_entity.id
_entity.type
_entity.pdbx_description
1 polymer ?
#
loop_
_entity_poly.entity_id
_entity_poly.type
_entity_poly.pdbx_seq_one_letter_code
_entity_poly.pdbx_strand_id
1 'polypeptide(L)'
;MEQENSLIAKTAIVQFVNNYAVLCYVALLMQGLEGCDISCMHELEYMVAIVFCSQLFVGNITEDTIPRLFMYMSKYRLLGHLDDYKKSDAERELFMAQYDWHDTFDDYIEMALQFGFTTTMFVVAFPFTPLLSYVNNYSEIRLDAYRLIFGSRRPRPRNVRGMFLFKYFLEVCIDNVTVQKYRQEYQQVSVRHARRRRQLSDQRQNMLTIDDEDAS
;
A
#
# COMPACT_ATOMS: atom_id res chain seq x y z
N MET A 1 0.34 26.79 -6.28
CA MET A 1 1.46 25.87 -5.97
C MET A 1 1.67 25.73 -4.48
N GLU A 2 1.99 26.78 -3.73
CA GLU A 2 2.29 26.63 -2.29
C GLU A 2 1.05 26.26 -1.45
N GLN A 3 -0.12 26.83 -1.79
CA GLN A 3 -1.40 26.43 -1.18
C GLN A 3 -1.84 25.01 -1.57
N GLU A 4 -1.67 24.63 -2.84
CA GLU A 4 -1.96 23.28 -3.35
C GLU A 4 -1.09 22.25 -2.61
N ASN A 5 0.21 22.50 -2.45
CA ASN A 5 1.15 21.62 -1.76
C ASN A 5 0.82 21.46 -0.27
N SER A 6 0.36 22.53 0.40
CA SER A 6 -0.04 22.45 1.82
C SER A 6 -1.31 21.60 1.99
N LEU A 7 -2.27 21.72 1.06
CA LEU A 7 -3.48 20.91 1.07
C LEU A 7 -3.16 19.45 0.81
N ILE A 8 -2.37 19.17 -0.24
CA ILE A 8 -1.86 17.85 -0.59
C ILE A 8 -1.20 17.19 0.61
N ALA A 9 -0.25 17.85 1.28
CA ALA A 9 0.45 17.28 2.42
C ALA A 9 -0.50 16.96 3.59
N LYS A 10 -1.45 17.85 3.90
CA LYS A 10 -2.43 17.62 4.97
C LYS A 10 -3.35 16.45 4.67
N THR A 11 -3.90 16.38 3.46
CA THR A 11 -4.78 15.29 3.03
C THR A 11 -4.04 13.96 3.02
N ALA A 12 -2.82 13.94 2.48
CA ALA A 12 -1.98 12.73 2.46
C ALA A 12 -1.69 12.19 3.87
N ILE A 13 -1.36 13.06 4.82
CA ILE A 13 -1.10 12.64 6.21
C ILE A 13 -2.36 12.05 6.85
N VAL A 14 -3.51 12.70 6.67
CA VAL A 14 -4.79 12.22 7.24
C VAL A 14 -5.17 10.87 6.65
N GLN A 15 -5.10 10.71 5.33
CA GLN A 15 -5.40 9.44 4.66
C GLN A 15 -4.42 8.35 5.07
N PHE A 16 -3.14 8.66 5.19
CA PHE A 16 -2.13 7.70 5.63
C PHE A 16 -2.41 7.22 7.07
N VAL A 17 -2.60 8.15 8.01
CA VAL A 17 -2.90 7.77 9.40
C VAL A 17 -4.20 6.96 9.44
N ASN A 18 -5.24 7.35 8.72
CA ASN A 18 -6.52 6.64 8.74
C ASN A 18 -6.39 5.21 8.18
N ASN A 19 -5.63 5.02 7.10
CA ASN A 19 -5.46 3.70 6.47
C ASN A 19 -4.52 2.77 7.24
N TYR A 20 -3.51 3.30 7.92
CA TYR A 20 -2.50 2.49 8.62
C TYR A 20 -2.68 2.41 10.14
N ALA A 21 -3.48 3.29 10.77
CA ALA A 21 -3.60 3.31 12.24
C ALA A 21 -4.09 1.96 12.81
N VAL A 22 -5.09 1.35 12.19
CA VAL A 22 -5.62 0.04 12.63
C VAL A 22 -4.56 -1.05 12.50
N LEU A 23 -3.83 -1.09 11.38
CA LEU A 23 -2.76 -2.06 11.17
C LEU A 23 -1.59 -1.86 12.13
N CYS A 24 -1.19 -0.61 12.39
CA CYS A 24 -0.16 -0.28 13.37
C CYS A 24 -0.59 -0.66 14.79
N TYR A 25 -1.86 -0.47 15.14
CA TYR A 25 -2.41 -0.86 16.43
C TYR A 25 -2.33 -2.39 16.63
N VAL A 26 -2.82 -3.17 15.65
CA VAL A 26 -2.79 -4.63 15.72
C VAL A 26 -1.35 -5.17 15.67
N ALA A 27 -0.47 -4.55 14.89
CA ALA A 27 0.92 -5.03 14.78
C ALA A 27 1.77 -4.74 16.03
N LEU A 28 1.63 -3.54 16.62
CA LEU A 28 2.56 -3.04 17.65
C LEU A 28 1.99 -3.10 19.06
N LEU A 29 0.69 -2.82 19.25
CA LEU A 29 0.10 -2.69 20.58
C LEU A 29 -0.48 -4.03 21.06
N MET A 30 -1.14 -4.80 20.19
CA MET A 30 -1.64 -6.13 20.55
C MET A 30 -0.49 -7.09 20.93
N GLN A 31 0.61 -7.07 20.18
CA GLN A 31 1.77 -7.92 20.48
C GLN A 31 2.45 -7.56 21.82
N GLY A 32 2.33 -6.31 22.27
CA GLY A 32 2.98 -5.81 23.48
C GLY A 32 2.13 -5.88 24.76
N LEU A 33 0.79 -5.80 24.65
CA LEU A 33 -0.11 -5.68 25.81
C LEU A 33 -0.76 -7.00 26.25
N GLU A 34 -1.18 -7.86 25.31
CA GLU A 34 -2.03 -9.02 25.63
C GLU A 34 -1.28 -10.36 25.59
N GLY A 35 -0.05 -10.40 25.06
CA GLY A 35 0.71 -11.63 24.88
C GLY A 35 0.20 -12.44 23.68
N CYS A 36 1.11 -13.05 22.93
CA CYS A 36 0.82 -13.58 21.60
C CYS A 36 0.69 -15.11 21.67
N ASP A 37 -0.52 -15.65 21.48
CA ASP A 37 -0.73 -17.05 21.10
C ASP A 37 -0.55 -17.22 19.57
N ILE A 38 -0.29 -18.45 19.11
CA ILE A 38 -0.04 -18.80 17.69
C ILE A 38 -1.12 -18.24 16.73
N SER A 39 -2.34 -18.00 17.23
CA SER A 39 -3.49 -17.45 16.50
C SER A 39 -3.38 -15.96 16.11
N CYS A 40 -2.52 -15.16 16.76
CA CYS A 40 -2.45 -13.71 16.56
C CYS A 40 -1.89 -13.31 15.19
N MET A 41 -0.95 -14.09 14.63
CA MET A 41 -0.43 -13.84 13.28
C MET A 41 -1.50 -14.03 12.20
N HIS A 42 -2.41 -14.99 12.38
CA HIS A 42 -3.52 -15.21 11.46
C HIS A 42 -4.57 -14.09 11.56
N GLU A 43 -4.83 -13.56 12.76
CA GLU A 43 -5.73 -12.42 12.92
C GLU A 43 -5.21 -11.20 12.16
N LEU A 44 -3.91 -10.92 12.25
CA LEU A 44 -3.27 -9.86 11.48
C LEU A 44 -3.32 -10.13 9.96
N GLU A 45 -3.07 -11.36 9.54
CA GLU A 45 -3.17 -11.78 8.13
C GLU A 45 -4.56 -11.50 7.56
N TYR A 46 -5.64 -11.90 8.25
CA TYR A 46 -7.01 -11.67 7.79
C TYR A 46 -7.33 -10.17 7.70
N MET A 47 -6.92 -9.36 8.67
CA MET A 47 -7.17 -7.92 8.64
C MET A 47 -6.45 -7.23 7.48
N VAL A 48 -5.19 -7.58 7.25
CA VAL A 48 -4.42 -7.06 6.12
C VAL A 48 -5.04 -7.51 4.79
N ALA A 49 -5.41 -8.79 4.68
CA ALA A 49 -6.02 -9.33 3.47
C ALA A 49 -7.37 -8.68 3.16
N ILE A 50 -8.23 -8.49 4.16
CA ILE A 50 -9.54 -7.84 3.99
C ILE A 50 -9.35 -6.39 3.58
N VAL A 51 -8.51 -5.62 4.29
CA VAL A 51 -8.28 -4.20 3.96
C VAL A 51 -7.71 -4.07 2.54
N PHE A 52 -6.67 -4.84 2.21
CA PHE A 52 -6.01 -4.77 0.92
C PHE A 52 -6.95 -5.21 -0.23
N CYS A 53 -7.61 -6.35 -0.11
CA CYS A 53 -8.57 -6.80 -1.13
C CYS A 53 -9.74 -5.82 -1.25
N SER A 54 -10.27 -5.31 -0.13
CA SER A 54 -11.37 -4.35 -0.18
C SER A 54 -10.96 -3.07 -0.91
N GLN A 55 -9.75 -2.56 -0.69
CA GLN A 55 -9.26 -1.37 -1.39
C GLN A 55 -9.03 -1.65 -2.88
N LEU A 56 -8.46 -2.80 -3.22
CA LEU A 56 -8.33 -3.22 -4.63
C LEU A 56 -9.69 -3.28 -5.33
N PHE A 57 -10.69 -3.90 -4.73
CA PHE A 57 -12.02 -4.02 -5.35
C PHE A 57 -12.79 -2.71 -5.35
N VAL A 58 -12.81 -1.99 -4.23
CA VAL A 58 -13.55 -0.72 -4.10
C VAL A 58 -12.94 0.34 -5.00
N GLY A 59 -11.61 0.50 -5.05
CA GLY A 59 -10.91 1.46 -5.92
C GLY A 59 -11.30 1.25 -7.38
N ASN A 60 -11.05 0.05 -7.90
CA ASN A 60 -11.43 -0.35 -9.26
C ASN A 60 -12.93 -0.13 -9.57
N ILE A 61 -13.83 -0.39 -8.61
CA ILE A 61 -15.27 -0.18 -8.81
C ILE A 61 -15.62 1.30 -8.85
N THR A 62 -15.14 2.08 -7.87
CA THR A 62 -15.53 3.49 -7.71
C THR A 62 -14.96 4.37 -8.80
N GLU A 63 -13.73 4.09 -9.22
CA GLU A 63 -13.04 4.87 -10.21
C GLU A 63 -13.50 4.56 -11.63
N ASP A 64 -13.73 3.28 -11.93
CA ASP A 64 -13.95 2.86 -13.31
C ASP A 64 -15.40 2.46 -13.60
N THR A 65 -15.92 1.54 -12.78
CA THR A 65 -17.18 0.88 -13.06
C THR A 65 -18.36 1.84 -12.84
N ILE A 66 -18.34 2.64 -11.78
CA ILE A 66 -19.41 3.58 -11.44
C ILE A 66 -19.59 4.68 -12.51
N PRO A 67 -18.55 5.45 -12.92
CA PRO A 67 -18.75 6.52 -13.90
C PRO A 67 -19.12 5.98 -15.28
N ARG A 68 -18.57 4.81 -15.69
CA ARG A 68 -18.98 4.16 -16.95
C ARG A 68 -20.42 3.68 -16.91
N LEU A 69 -20.83 3.06 -15.80
CA LEU A 69 -22.21 2.63 -15.60
C LEU A 69 -23.16 3.84 -15.61
N PHE A 70 -22.79 4.92 -14.94
CA PHE A 70 -23.58 6.16 -14.93
C PHE A 70 -23.69 6.77 -16.33
N MET A 71 -22.59 6.82 -17.11
CA MET A 71 -22.61 7.28 -18.50
C MET A 71 -23.47 6.38 -19.37
N TYR A 72 -23.31 5.05 -19.25
CA TYR A 72 -24.12 4.07 -19.95
C TYR A 72 -25.60 4.29 -19.63
N MET A 73 -25.99 4.29 -18.36
CA MET A 73 -27.39 4.50 -17.92
C MET A 73 -27.94 5.86 -18.37
N SER A 74 -27.15 6.92 -18.28
CA SER A 74 -27.50 8.26 -18.78
C SER A 74 -27.71 8.25 -20.30
N LYS A 75 -26.88 7.52 -21.05
CA LYS A 75 -27.04 7.31 -22.49
C LYS A 75 -28.33 6.56 -22.81
N TYR A 76 -28.70 5.50 -22.09
CA TYR A 76 -29.99 4.81 -22.31
C TYR A 76 -31.19 5.70 -21.95
N ARG A 77 -31.06 6.54 -20.93
CA ARG A 77 -32.10 7.49 -20.53
C ARG A 77 -32.26 8.65 -21.54
N LEU A 78 -31.17 9.06 -22.19
CA LEU A 78 -31.12 10.17 -23.15
C LEU A 78 -31.36 9.74 -24.61
N LEU A 79 -30.99 8.51 -24.99
CA LEU A 79 -31.22 7.94 -26.33
C LEU A 79 -32.70 7.81 -26.68
N GLY A 80 -33.60 7.91 -25.70
CA GLY A 80 -35.04 8.00 -25.95
C GLY A 80 -35.51 9.36 -26.48
N HIS A 81 -34.65 10.38 -26.60
CA HIS A 81 -35.08 11.75 -26.91
C HIS A 81 -34.21 12.58 -27.86
N LEU A 82 -33.10 12.08 -28.39
CA LEU A 82 -32.25 12.86 -29.30
C LEU A 82 -31.79 12.03 -30.50
N ASP A 83 -32.59 12.10 -31.57
CA ASP A 83 -32.17 11.76 -32.92
C ASP A 83 -31.03 12.68 -33.38
N ASP A 84 -29.97 12.05 -33.89
CA ASP A 84 -29.08 12.47 -34.98
C ASP A 84 -28.68 13.96 -35.13
N TYR A 85 -28.29 14.64 -34.04
CA TYR A 85 -27.47 15.84 -34.16
C TYR A 85 -25.98 15.46 -34.07
N LYS A 86 -25.28 15.46 -35.22
CA LYS A 86 -23.81 15.33 -35.28
C LYS A 86 -23.15 16.53 -34.58
N LYS A 87 -22.93 16.42 -33.28
CA LYS A 87 -22.11 17.38 -32.52
C LYS A 87 -20.70 17.46 -33.09
N SER A 88 -20.17 18.67 -33.19
CA SER A 88 -18.76 18.91 -33.52
C SER A 88 -17.86 18.28 -32.45
N ASP A 89 -16.64 17.86 -32.80
CA ASP A 89 -15.70 17.26 -31.84
C ASP A 89 -15.41 18.21 -30.66
N ALA A 90 -15.39 19.52 -30.91
CA ALA A 90 -15.25 20.53 -29.85
C ALA A 90 -16.46 20.58 -28.89
N GLU A 91 -17.67 20.36 -29.40
CA GLU A 91 -18.87 20.29 -28.56
C GLU A 91 -18.88 19.01 -27.74
N ARG A 92 -18.40 17.89 -28.30
CA ARG A 92 -18.26 16.62 -27.58
C ARG A 92 -17.28 16.74 -26.41
N GLU A 93 -16.13 17.36 -26.63
CA GLU A 93 -15.12 17.61 -25.58
C GLU A 93 -15.64 18.52 -24.45
N LEU A 94 -16.55 19.45 -24.74
CA LEU A 94 -17.15 20.32 -23.73
C LEU A 94 -18.01 19.55 -22.71
N PHE A 95 -18.66 18.46 -23.13
CA PHE A 95 -19.50 17.62 -22.27
C PHE A 95 -18.71 16.50 -21.58
N MET A 96 -17.41 16.37 -21.81
CA MET A 96 -16.56 15.39 -21.12
C MET A 96 -16.15 15.89 -19.73
N ALA A 97 -15.83 14.95 -18.83
CA ALA A 97 -15.34 15.28 -17.49
C ALA A 97 -14.00 16.02 -17.60
N GLN A 98 -13.79 17.04 -16.75
CA GLN A 98 -12.52 17.72 -16.65
C GLN A 98 -11.61 16.95 -15.71
N TYR A 99 -10.44 16.53 -16.20
CA TYR A 99 -9.39 15.94 -15.37
C TYR A 99 -8.51 17.06 -14.81
N ASP A 100 -8.52 17.24 -13.49
CA ASP A 100 -7.78 18.31 -12.80
C ASP A 100 -6.63 17.76 -11.96
N TRP A 101 -5.82 18.66 -11.38
CA TRP A 101 -4.66 18.28 -10.56
C TRP A 101 -5.04 17.48 -9.31
N HIS A 102 -6.27 17.63 -8.82
CA HIS A 102 -6.81 16.85 -7.70
C HIS A 102 -6.95 15.37 -8.06
N ASP A 103 -7.47 15.07 -9.26
CA ASP A 103 -7.60 13.68 -9.73
C ASP A 103 -6.22 13.02 -9.82
N THR A 104 -5.24 13.70 -10.43
CA THR A 104 -3.87 13.16 -10.49
C THR A 104 -3.28 12.91 -9.09
N PHE A 105 -3.60 13.76 -8.12
CA PHE A 105 -3.10 13.61 -6.76
C PHE A 105 -3.73 12.41 -6.04
N ASP A 106 -5.02 12.19 -6.21
CA ASP A 106 -5.72 11.04 -5.65
C ASP A 106 -5.18 9.74 -6.26
N ASP A 107 -4.98 9.70 -7.59
CA ASP A 107 -4.36 8.56 -8.30
C ASP A 107 -2.95 8.25 -7.74
N TYR A 108 -2.15 9.30 -7.43
CA TYR A 108 -0.83 9.13 -6.81
C TYR A 108 -0.88 8.61 -5.38
N ILE A 109 -1.85 9.07 -4.59
CA ILE A 109 -2.02 8.58 -3.22
C ILE A 109 -2.45 7.13 -3.23
N GLU A 110 -3.36 6.74 -4.11
CA GLU A 110 -3.79 5.35 -4.24
C GLU A 110 -2.59 4.43 -4.50
N MET A 111 -1.75 4.80 -5.47
CA MET A 111 -0.50 4.07 -5.73
C MET A 111 0.45 4.08 -4.53
N ALA A 112 0.55 5.18 -3.79
CA ALA A 112 1.41 5.28 -2.60
C ALA A 112 0.91 4.38 -1.47
N LEU A 113 -0.40 4.34 -1.24
CA LEU A 113 -1.03 3.47 -0.26
C LEU A 113 -0.88 2.01 -0.67
N GLN A 114 -1.12 1.65 -1.92
CA GLN A 114 -0.94 0.29 -2.42
C GLN A 114 0.52 -0.18 -2.30
N PHE A 115 1.48 0.70 -2.63
CA PHE A 115 2.90 0.44 -2.39
C PHE A 115 3.19 0.26 -0.91
N GLY A 116 2.61 1.11 -0.06
CA GLY A 116 2.71 0.98 1.39
C GLY A 116 2.18 -0.39 1.86
N PHE A 117 0.99 -0.86 1.51
CA PHE A 117 0.51 -2.19 1.92
C PHE A 117 1.38 -3.34 1.35
N THR A 118 1.94 -3.15 0.16
CA THR A 118 2.83 -4.13 -0.48
C THR A 118 4.21 -4.20 0.19
N THR A 119 4.73 -3.07 0.69
CA THR A 119 6.10 -2.95 1.24
C THR A 119 6.17 -2.89 2.76
N THR A 120 5.12 -2.38 3.40
CA THR A 120 4.99 -2.38 4.86
C THR A 120 5.05 -3.81 5.37
N MET A 121 5.45 -3.92 6.63
CA MET A 121 5.81 -5.12 7.42
C MET A 121 4.90 -6.37 7.31
N PHE A 122 3.82 -6.32 6.54
CA PHE A 122 2.77 -7.31 6.43
C PHE A 122 2.93 -8.30 5.26
N VAL A 123 3.95 -8.16 4.39
CA VAL A 123 4.32 -9.25 3.46
C VAL A 123 4.67 -10.55 4.19
N VAL A 124 5.16 -10.43 5.43
CA VAL A 124 5.41 -11.58 6.32
C VAL A 124 4.11 -12.26 6.73
N ALA A 125 3.01 -11.51 6.84
CA ALA A 125 1.69 -12.04 7.19
C ALA A 125 0.94 -12.55 5.95
N PHE A 126 0.96 -11.80 4.83
CA PHE A 126 0.31 -12.18 3.58
C PHE A 126 1.29 -12.09 2.40
N PRO A 127 1.88 -13.21 1.96
CA PRO A 127 2.94 -13.20 0.94
C PRO A 127 2.43 -12.95 -0.49
N PHE A 128 1.11 -12.99 -0.72
CA PHE A 128 0.52 -12.81 -2.05
C PHE A 128 0.25 -11.34 -2.42
N THR A 129 0.37 -10.39 -1.47
CA THR A 129 0.19 -8.96 -1.71
C THR A 129 0.97 -8.42 -2.92
N PRO A 130 2.26 -8.77 -3.13
CA PRO A 130 3.02 -8.27 -4.27
C PRO A 130 2.48 -8.74 -5.62
N LEU A 131 1.97 -9.97 -5.68
CA LEU A 131 1.42 -10.55 -6.90
C LEU A 131 0.07 -9.89 -7.24
N LEU A 132 -0.79 -9.71 -6.25
CA LEU A 132 -2.07 -9.00 -6.42
C LEU A 132 -1.84 -7.53 -6.81
N SER A 133 -0.89 -6.86 -6.17
CA SER A 133 -0.48 -5.49 -6.49
C SER A 133 0.04 -5.36 -7.93
N TYR A 134 0.80 -6.34 -8.42
CA TYR A 134 1.26 -6.36 -9.81
C TYR A 134 0.10 -6.47 -10.81
N VAL A 135 -0.86 -7.36 -10.55
CA VAL A 135 -2.05 -7.51 -11.40
C VAL A 135 -2.92 -6.25 -11.36
N ASN A 136 -3.05 -5.61 -10.19
CA ASN A 136 -3.75 -4.34 -10.07
C ASN A 136 -3.07 -3.25 -10.91
N ASN A 137 -1.76 -3.05 -10.72
CA ASN A 137 -0.99 -2.05 -11.46
C ASN A 137 -1.04 -2.26 -12.98
N TYR A 138 -1.05 -3.51 -13.46
CA TYR A 138 -1.22 -3.79 -14.88
C TYR A 138 -2.58 -3.34 -15.40
N SER A 139 -3.64 -3.59 -14.63
CA SER A 139 -5.00 -3.18 -14.97
C SER A 139 -5.13 -1.66 -14.91
N GLU A 140 -4.61 -1.03 -13.84
CA GLU A 140 -4.62 0.41 -13.60
C GLU A 140 -4.03 1.20 -14.76
N ILE A 141 -2.82 0.82 -15.22
CA ILE A 141 -2.17 1.49 -16.37
C ILE A 141 -3.07 1.48 -17.61
N ARG A 142 -3.84 0.40 -17.83
CA ARG A 142 -4.75 0.30 -18.97
C ARG A 142 -6.03 1.09 -18.75
N LEU A 143 -6.56 1.09 -17.53
CA LEU A 143 -7.79 1.80 -17.16
C LEU A 143 -7.55 3.31 -17.15
N ASP A 144 -6.46 3.80 -16.54
CA ASP A 144 -6.03 5.19 -16.57
C ASP A 144 -5.83 5.71 -17.99
N ALA A 145 -5.13 4.93 -18.82
CA ALA A 145 -4.93 5.29 -20.22
C ALA A 145 -6.27 5.41 -20.96
N TYR A 146 -7.21 4.50 -20.69
CA TYR A 146 -8.54 4.58 -21.27
C TYR A 146 -9.32 5.80 -20.74
N ARG A 147 -9.27 6.09 -19.44
CA ARG A 147 -9.91 7.24 -18.79
C ARG A 147 -9.42 8.54 -19.40
N LEU A 148 -8.12 8.68 -19.60
CA LEU A 148 -7.49 9.87 -20.19
C LEU A 148 -7.83 10.07 -21.68
N ILE A 149 -7.94 8.99 -22.45
CA ILE A 149 -8.20 9.05 -23.89
C ILE A 149 -9.70 9.24 -24.20
N PHE A 150 -10.58 8.54 -23.48
CA PHE A 150 -12.00 8.43 -23.82
C PHE A 150 -12.95 9.04 -22.78
N GLY A 151 -12.52 9.20 -21.53
CA GLY A 151 -13.37 9.65 -20.41
C GLY A 151 -13.22 11.13 -20.06
N SER A 152 -12.05 11.71 -20.28
CA SER A 152 -11.74 13.09 -19.90
C SER A 152 -11.48 14.02 -21.08
N ARG A 153 -11.82 15.29 -20.92
CA ARG A 153 -11.35 16.35 -21.82
C ARG A 153 -9.83 16.44 -21.74
N ARG A 154 -9.17 16.72 -22.86
CA ARG A 154 -7.72 16.93 -22.94
C ARG A 154 -7.22 17.88 -21.83
N PRO A 155 -6.41 17.41 -20.87
CA PRO A 155 -5.89 18.24 -19.80
C PRO A 155 -4.84 19.22 -20.33
N ARG A 156 -4.69 20.37 -19.67
CA ARG A 156 -3.66 21.35 -20.03
C ARG A 156 -2.29 20.89 -19.51
N PRO A 157 -1.25 20.86 -20.35
CA PRO A 157 0.08 20.45 -19.90
C PRO A 157 0.61 21.43 -18.84
N ARG A 158 1.09 20.90 -17.72
CA ARG A 158 1.65 21.67 -16.60
C ARG A 158 3.06 21.16 -16.32
N ASN A 159 4.03 22.07 -16.25
CA ASN A 159 5.41 21.72 -15.90
C ASN A 159 5.52 21.49 -14.39
N VAL A 160 6.00 20.32 -13.99
CA VAL A 160 6.21 19.95 -12.59
C VAL A 160 7.70 19.66 -12.37
N ARG A 161 8.30 20.22 -11.31
CA ARG A 161 9.75 20.12 -11.05
C ARG A 161 10.18 18.77 -10.46
N GLY A 162 9.22 17.98 -9.98
CA GLY A 162 9.47 16.68 -9.37
C GLY A 162 8.30 16.25 -8.49
N MET A 163 8.16 14.93 -8.33
CA MET A 163 7.17 14.32 -7.46
C MET A 163 7.74 14.18 -6.04
N PHE A 164 7.91 15.31 -5.36
CA PHE A 164 8.66 15.37 -4.10
C PHE A 164 7.99 14.62 -2.94
N LEU A 165 6.66 14.65 -2.86
CA LEU A 165 5.92 14.02 -1.76
C LEU A 165 5.97 12.49 -1.84
N PHE A 166 5.74 11.92 -3.02
CA PHE A 166 5.81 10.48 -3.25
C PHE A 166 7.22 9.93 -3.04
N LYS A 167 8.24 10.64 -3.55
CA LYS A 167 9.64 10.27 -3.35
C LYS A 167 9.99 10.20 -1.86
N TYR A 168 9.62 11.23 -1.11
CA TYR A 168 9.84 11.27 0.34
C TYR A 168 9.12 10.14 1.07
N PHE A 169 7.88 9.85 0.66
CA PHE A 169 7.10 8.74 1.22
C PHE A 169 7.77 7.38 0.98
N LEU A 170 8.19 7.11 -0.25
CA LEU A 170 8.92 5.90 -0.61
C LEU A 170 10.20 5.75 0.20
N GLU A 171 11.00 6.82 0.34
CA GLU A 171 12.24 6.82 1.12
C GLU A 171 11.95 6.46 2.59
N VAL A 172 10.97 7.11 3.22
CA VAL A 172 10.60 6.83 4.62
C VAL A 172 10.10 5.39 4.80
N CYS A 173 9.27 4.88 3.88
CA CYS A 173 8.77 3.51 3.96
C CYS A 173 9.90 2.48 3.79
N ILE A 174 10.78 2.67 2.81
CA ILE A 174 11.90 1.75 2.51
C ILE A 174 12.93 1.77 3.64
N ASP A 175 13.25 2.93 4.21
CA ASP A 175 14.21 3.04 5.30
C ASP A 175 13.72 2.33 6.57
N ASN A 176 12.44 2.50 6.91
CA ASN A 176 11.84 1.78 8.04
C ASN A 176 11.79 0.25 7.81
N VAL A 177 11.57 -0.20 6.58
CA VAL A 177 11.60 -1.63 6.22
C VAL A 177 13.00 -2.21 6.32
N THR A 178 13.99 -1.46 5.84
CA THR A 178 15.41 -1.86 5.93
C THR A 178 15.83 -1.97 7.40
N VAL A 179 15.45 -1.00 8.24
CA VAL A 179 15.73 -1.01 9.69
C VAL A 179 15.05 -2.19 10.40
N GLN A 180 13.82 -2.54 10.04
CA GLN A 180 13.10 -3.68 10.61
C GLN A 180 13.74 -5.02 10.21
N LYS A 181 14.10 -5.19 8.93
CA LYS A 181 14.85 -6.36 8.45
C LYS A 181 16.19 -6.49 9.17
N TYR A 182 16.93 -5.39 9.29
CA TYR A 182 18.21 -5.35 10.02
C TYR A 182 18.05 -5.72 11.49
N ARG A 183 16.98 -5.25 12.14
CA ARG A 183 16.65 -5.56 13.54
C ARG A 183 16.34 -7.05 13.72
N GLN A 184 15.58 -7.67 12.81
CA GLN A 184 15.28 -9.11 12.87
C GLN A 184 16.53 -9.97 12.64
N GLU A 185 17.35 -9.65 11.64
CA GLU A 185 18.61 -10.36 11.39
C GLU A 185 19.55 -10.24 12.60
N TYR A 186 19.65 -9.05 13.20
CA TYR A 186 20.44 -8.83 14.42
C TYR A 186 19.94 -9.68 15.60
N GLN A 187 18.63 -9.78 15.81
CA GLN A 187 18.04 -10.61 16.87
C GLN A 187 18.31 -12.10 16.65
N GLN A 188 18.19 -12.61 15.42
CA GLN A 188 18.50 -14.00 15.12
C GLN A 188 19.99 -14.33 15.33
N VAL A 189 20.89 -13.43 14.90
CA VAL A 189 22.34 -13.59 15.10
C VAL A 189 22.68 -13.53 16.59
N SER A 190 22.08 -12.61 17.34
CA SER A 190 22.26 -12.49 18.79
C SER A 190 21.83 -13.77 19.53
N VAL A 191 20.67 -14.33 19.20
CA VAL A 191 20.19 -15.60 19.79
C VAL A 191 21.09 -16.78 19.42
N ARG A 192 21.57 -16.87 18.17
CA ARG A 192 22.55 -17.89 17.75
C ARG A 192 23.86 -17.76 18.54
N HIS A 193 24.37 -16.55 18.72
CA HIS A 193 25.58 -16.30 19.51
C HIS A 193 25.37 -16.64 20.99
N ALA A 194 24.21 -16.32 21.57
CA ALA A 194 23.88 -16.67 22.96
C ALA A 194 23.78 -18.19 23.17
N ARG A 195 23.14 -18.94 22.25
CA ARG A 195 23.08 -20.41 22.29
C ARG A 195 24.47 -21.04 22.19
N ARG A 196 25.32 -20.53 21.29
CA ARG A 196 26.69 -21.04 21.12
C ARG A 196 27.55 -20.81 22.38
N ARG A 197 27.38 -19.67 23.06
CA ARG A 197 28.06 -19.41 24.34
C ARG A 197 27.61 -20.36 25.45
N ARG A 198 26.31 -20.68 25.54
CA ARG A 198 25.79 -21.66 26.51
C ARG A 198 26.33 -23.07 26.27
N GLN A 199 26.37 -23.52 25.02
CA GLN A 199 26.96 -24.82 24.66
C GLN A 199 28.45 -24.90 25.02
N LEU A 200 29.19 -23.81 24.81
CA LEU A 200 30.61 -23.74 25.19
C LEU A 200 30.80 -23.73 26.71
N SER A 201 29.93 -23.09 27.49
CA SER A 201 30.00 -23.13 28.96
C SER A 201 29.63 -24.52 29.51
N ASP A 202 28.60 -25.17 28.96
CA ASP A 202 28.19 -26.53 29.37
C ASP A 202 29.29 -27.55 29.04
N GLN A 203 29.92 -27.45 27.88
CA GLN A 203 31.09 -28.29 27.54
C GLN A 203 32.27 -28.04 28.48
N ARG A 204 32.49 -26.80 28.91
CA ARG A 204 33.58 -26.46 29.84
C ARG A 204 33.33 -27.02 31.24
N GLN A 205 32.08 -26.99 31.71
CA GLN A 205 31.69 -27.57 33.00
C GLN A 205 31.78 -29.09 33.00
N ASN A 206 31.32 -29.76 31.94
CA ASN A 206 31.44 -31.22 31.85
C ASN A 206 32.89 -31.71 31.77
N MET A 207 33.80 -30.91 31.20
CA MET A 207 35.23 -31.24 31.16
C MET A 207 35.88 -31.18 32.55
N LEU A 208 35.52 -30.16 33.35
CA LEU A 208 36.01 -30.00 34.73
C LEU A 208 35.51 -31.11 35.67
N THR A 209 34.29 -31.63 35.48
CA THR A 209 33.75 -32.71 36.32
C THR A 209 34.37 -34.07 36.03
N ILE A 210 34.87 -34.31 34.81
CA ILE A 210 35.54 -35.56 34.44
C ILE A 210 36.96 -35.60 35.05
N ASP A 211 37.64 -34.45 35.08
CA ASP A 211 38.96 -34.32 35.71
C ASP A 211 38.90 -34.57 37.24
N ASP A 212 37.76 -34.30 37.89
CA ASP A 212 37.54 -34.56 39.32
C ASP A 212 37.18 -36.03 39.62
N GLU A 213 36.54 -36.76 38.69
CA GLU A 213 36.22 -38.21 38.85
C GLU A 213 37.45 -39.10 38.59
N ASP A 214 38.35 -38.71 37.68
CA ASP A 214 39.59 -39.45 37.39
C ASP A 214 40.69 -39.24 38.46
N ALA A 215 40.47 -38.31 39.40
CA ALA A 215 41.41 -37.96 40.48
C ALA A 215 41.10 -38.63 41.84
N SER A 216 40.02 -39.42 41.94
CA SER A 216 39.59 -40.15 43.15
C SER A 216 39.66 -41.66 42.99
#